data_AF-A0AAW0XJA3-F1
#
_entry.id   AF-A0AAW0XJA3-F1
#
_cell.length_a   1.000
_cell.length_b   1.000
_cell.length_c   1.000
_cell.angle_alpha   90.00
_cell.angle_beta   90.00
_cell.angle_gamma   90.00
#
_symmetry.space_group_name_H-M   'P 1'
#
loop_
_entity.id
_entity.type
_entity.pdbx_description
1 polymer ?
#
loop_
_entity_poly.entity_id
_entity_poly.type
_entity_poly.pdbx_seq_one_letter_code
_entity_poly.pdbx_strand_id
1 'polypeptide(L)'
;EVDGKFNGMLGLLQREEADFGGPIGSAAKRMKVMEEASAYEVDMLCLVSLNPSPLPQYLSIIRPFTASLWLVLMTSEVTVSVILWLLLRAWKWITGTHVVRLSTAFLYSWGTLLNKPPKHPSVSYSGK
;
A
#
# COMPACT_ATOMS: atom_id res chain seq x y z
N GLU A 1 43.78 -12.33 13.46
CA GLU A 1 44.85 -11.81 14.32
C GLU A 1 45.22 -12.93 15.29
N VAL A 2 46.43 -13.45 15.20
CA VAL A 2 46.99 -14.40 16.17
C VAL A 2 48.32 -13.77 16.61
N ASP A 3 48.46 -13.49 17.90
CA ASP A 3 49.69 -12.97 18.53
C ASP A 3 50.25 -11.64 18.00
N GLY A 4 49.38 -10.68 17.64
CA GLY A 4 49.84 -9.34 17.20
C GLY A 4 50.48 -9.29 15.81
N LYS A 5 50.40 -10.40 15.05
CA LYS A 5 50.76 -10.44 13.62
C LYS A 5 49.53 -10.14 12.76
N PHE A 6 49.68 -9.17 11.85
CA PHE A 6 48.68 -8.84 10.86
C PHE A 6 48.93 -9.56 9.52
N ASN A 7 47.85 -9.83 8.78
CA ASN A 7 47.87 -10.43 7.45
C ASN A 7 47.33 -9.46 6.39
N GLY A 8 47.40 -9.85 5.13
CA GLY A 8 47.01 -8.99 4.00
C GLY A 8 47.85 -7.73 3.93
N MET A 9 47.24 -6.61 3.53
CA MET A 9 47.93 -5.33 3.32
C MET A 9 48.62 -4.82 4.58
N LEU A 10 47.99 -4.94 5.75
CA LEU A 10 48.58 -4.48 7.01
C LEU A 10 49.79 -5.31 7.44
N GLY A 11 49.83 -6.60 7.07
CA GLY A 11 50.98 -7.45 7.33
C GLY A 11 52.20 -7.11 6.48
N LEU A 12 51.99 -6.65 5.24
CA LEU A 12 53.06 -6.17 4.36
C LEU A 12 53.68 -4.88 4.91
N LEU A 13 52.83 -3.95 5.36
CA LEU A 13 53.24 -2.70 6.01
C LEU A 13 54.01 -2.97 7.31
N GLN A 14 53.54 -3.90 8.14
CA GLN A 14 54.21 -4.27 9.40
C GLN A 14 55.62 -4.85 9.18
N ARG A 15 55.88 -5.49 8.04
CA ARG A 15 57.18 -6.09 7.69
C ARG A 15 58.05 -5.20 6.81
N GLU A 16 57.63 -3.96 6.56
CA GLU A 16 58.31 -3.03 5.65
C GLU A 16 58.51 -3.61 4.23
N GLU A 17 57.62 -4.52 3.81
CA GLU A 17 57.59 -5.09 2.45
C GLU A 17 56.83 -4.18 1.47
N ALA A 18 56.08 -3.21 1.99
CA ALA A 18 55.36 -2.18 1.25
C ALA A 18 55.48 -0.82 1.95
N ASP A 19 55.63 0.26 1.19
CA ASP A 19 55.79 1.61 1.72
C ASP A 19 54.44 2.32 1.97
N PHE A 20 53.42 2.01 1.18
CA PHE A 20 52.09 2.64 1.25
C PHE A 20 50.96 1.61 1.13
N GLY A 21 49.84 1.90 1.81
CA GLY A 21 48.62 1.09 1.78
C GLY A 21 47.43 1.83 1.14
N GLY A 22 46.46 1.07 0.64
CA GLY A 22 45.15 1.58 0.20
C GLY A 22 44.19 1.86 1.36
N PRO A 23 42.90 2.13 1.07
CA PRO A 23 41.90 2.41 2.10
C PRO A 23 41.69 1.19 3.01
N ILE A 24 41.95 1.37 4.29
CA ILE A 24 41.71 0.39 5.35
C ILE A 24 40.90 1.09 6.43
N GLY A 25 39.86 0.44 6.96
CA GLY A 25 39.13 0.99 8.10
C GLY A 25 40.03 1.21 9.32
N SER A 26 39.93 2.39 9.92
CA SER A 26 40.68 2.76 11.12
C SER A 26 40.25 1.90 12.32
N ALA A 27 41.24 1.34 13.02
CA ALA A 27 41.01 0.56 14.23
C ALA A 27 42.16 0.79 15.21
N ALA A 28 41.86 0.95 16.50
CA ALA A 28 42.83 1.28 17.54
C ALA A 28 44.04 0.33 17.62
N LYS A 29 43.87 -0.93 17.24
CA LYS A 29 44.98 -1.90 17.17
C LYS A 29 45.90 -1.70 15.97
N ARG A 30 45.37 -1.21 14.84
CA ARG A 30 46.12 -0.99 13.59
C ARG A 30 47.00 0.26 13.67
N MET A 31 46.55 1.27 14.40
CA MET A 31 47.34 2.49 14.67
C MET A 31 48.63 2.26 15.48
N LYS A 32 48.84 1.05 16.02
CA LYS A 32 50.09 0.69 16.73
C LYS A 32 51.22 0.25 15.80
N VAL A 33 50.90 -0.16 14.57
CA VAL A 33 51.85 -0.72 13.59
C VAL A 33 51.98 0.12 12.34
N MET A 34 51.12 1.13 12.18
CA MET A 34 50.99 1.96 10.99
C MET A 34 50.55 3.35 11.44
N GLU A 35 51.13 4.38 10.83
CA GLU A 35 50.60 5.74 10.91
C GLU A 35 49.57 5.94 9.80
N GLU A 36 48.38 6.41 10.18
CA GLU A 36 47.30 6.70 9.26
C GLU A 36 47.38 8.18 8.87
N ALA A 37 47.34 8.46 7.57
CA ALA A 37 47.13 9.83 7.10
C ALA A 37 45.73 10.31 7.57
N SER A 38 45.55 11.62 7.76
CA SER A 38 44.26 12.18 8.21
C SER A 38 43.09 11.52 7.50
N ALA A 39 42.10 11.04 8.26
CA ALA A 39 40.95 10.34 7.72
C ALA A 39 40.22 11.22 6.68
N TYR A 40 40.30 10.84 5.41
CA TYR A 40 39.72 11.60 4.30
C TYR A 40 38.25 11.21 4.04
N GLU A 41 37.85 9.98 4.37
CA GLU A 41 36.51 9.45 4.15
C GLU A 41 36.01 8.71 5.40
N VAL A 42 34.88 9.17 5.94
CA VAL A 42 34.23 8.55 7.09
C VAL A 42 33.08 7.67 6.58
N ASP A 43 33.35 6.38 6.42
CA ASP A 43 32.32 5.40 6.11
C ASP A 43 31.52 5.01 7.36
N MET A 44 30.21 5.01 7.24
CA MET A 44 29.30 4.53 8.28
C MET A 44 28.84 3.10 7.97
N LEU A 45 28.62 2.32 9.03
CA LEU A 45 27.99 0.99 8.93
C LEU A 45 26.54 1.14 8.44
N CYS A 46 26.28 0.70 7.20
CA CYS A 46 24.96 0.72 6.61
C CYS A 46 24.43 -0.72 6.44
N LEU A 47 23.14 -0.92 6.75
CA LEU A 47 22.46 -2.18 6.46
C LEU A 47 21.94 -2.12 5.03
N VAL A 48 22.46 -2.99 4.17
CA VAL A 48 22.00 -3.12 2.79
C VAL A 48 20.95 -4.23 2.74
N SER A 49 19.72 -3.87 2.42
CA SER A 49 18.62 -4.82 2.18
C SER A 49 18.16 -4.70 0.73
N LEU A 50 17.68 -5.82 0.19
CA LEU A 50 17.00 -5.83 -1.10
C LEU A 50 15.72 -5.01 -1.03
N ASN A 51 15.39 -4.33 -2.12
CA ASN A 51 14.13 -3.63 -2.27
C ASN A 51 12.99 -4.68 -2.28
N PRO A 52 11.93 -4.52 -1.47
CA PRO A 52 10.79 -5.45 -1.51
C PRO A 52 10.20 -5.52 -2.92
N SER A 53 9.74 -6.72 -3.28
CA SER A 53 9.03 -6.91 -4.54
C SER A 53 7.78 -6.01 -4.61
N PRO A 54 7.45 -5.46 -5.79
CA PRO A 54 6.26 -4.64 -5.93
C PRO A 54 5.02 -5.47 -5.61
N LEU A 55 4.04 -4.84 -4.96
CA LEU A 55 2.77 -5.47 -4.65
C LEU A 55 2.07 -5.91 -5.95
N PRO A 56 1.31 -7.01 -5.92
CA PRO A 56 0.61 -7.51 -7.09
C PRO A 56 -0.38 -6.49 -7.66
N GLN A 57 -0.31 -6.27 -8.97
CA GLN A 57 -1.08 -5.24 -9.68
C GLN A 57 -2.60 -5.42 -9.60
N TYR A 58 -3.09 -6.65 -9.40
CA TYR A 58 -4.53 -6.92 -9.29
C TYR A 58 -5.15 -6.35 -7.99
N LEU A 59 -4.36 -6.19 -6.93
CA LEU A 59 -4.82 -5.56 -5.69
C LEU A 59 -4.88 -4.03 -5.78
N SER A 60 -4.31 -3.43 -6.82
CA SER A 60 -4.26 -1.98 -7.00
C SER A 60 -5.65 -1.34 -7.12
N ILE A 61 -6.66 -2.09 -7.56
CA ILE A 61 -8.04 -1.59 -7.74
C ILE A 61 -8.76 -1.39 -6.40
N ILE A 62 -8.51 -2.27 -5.42
CA ILE A 62 -9.18 -2.21 -4.11
C ILE A 62 -8.39 -1.40 -3.07
N ARG A 63 -7.09 -1.18 -3.33
CA ARG A 63 -6.16 -0.44 -2.46
C ARG A 63 -6.47 1.03 -2.19
N PRO A 64 -7.10 1.83 -3.08
CA PRO A 64 -7.30 3.26 -2.79
C PRO A 64 -8.20 3.50 -1.58
N PHE A 65 -8.98 2.49 -1.15
CA PHE A 65 -9.88 2.59 -0.02
C PHE A 65 -9.55 1.55 1.05
N THR A 66 -9.80 1.92 2.31
CA THR A 66 -9.65 1.01 3.45
C THR A 66 -10.79 -0.02 3.45
N ALA A 67 -10.55 -1.20 4.04
CA ALA A 67 -11.57 -2.24 4.17
C ALA A 67 -12.84 -1.73 4.87
N SER A 68 -12.67 -0.85 5.87
CA SER A 68 -13.78 -0.20 6.58
C SER A 68 -14.65 0.65 5.65
N LEU A 69 -14.04 1.38 4.70
CA LEU A 69 -14.78 2.23 3.78
C LEU A 69 -15.57 1.40 2.76
N TRP A 70 -15.00 0.28 2.29
CA TRP A 70 -15.74 -0.68 1.46
C TRP A 70 -16.96 -1.26 2.19
N LEU A 71 -16.81 -1.61 3.47
CA LEU A 71 -17.94 -2.06 4.29
C LEU A 71 -19.01 -0.99 4.44
N VAL A 72 -18.61 0.25 4.76
CA VAL A 72 -19.54 1.37 4.88
C VAL A 72 -20.30 1.60 3.57
N LEU A 73 -19.62 1.59 2.42
CA LEU A 73 -20.24 1.72 1.10
C LEU A 73 -21.26 0.60 0.81
N MET A 74 -20.92 -0.65 1.12
CA MET A 74 -21.85 -1.77 0.92
C MET A 74 -23.06 -1.66 1.84
N THR A 75 -22.86 -1.28 3.10
CA THR A 75 -23.96 -1.11 4.06
C THR A 75 -24.87 0.05 3.67
N SER A 76 -24.31 1.18 3.22
CA SER A 76 -25.08 2.37 2.84
C SER A 76 -25.98 2.06 1.64
N GLU A 77 -25.48 1.36 0.63
CA GLU A 77 -26.23 0.94 -0.56
C GLU A 77 -27.43 0.05 -0.21
N VAL A 78 -27.24 -0.90 0.70
CA VAL A 78 -28.32 -1.77 1.18
C VAL A 78 -29.37 -0.96 1.95
N THR A 79 -28.96 -0.05 2.84
CA THR A 79 -29.91 0.81 3.56
C THR A 79 -30.74 1.68 2.62
N VAL A 80 -30.12 2.32 1.62
CA VAL A 80 -30.84 3.15 0.64
C VAL A 80 -31.85 2.31 -0.14
N SER A 81 -31.45 1.12 -0.58
CA SER A 81 -32.32 0.17 -1.28
C SER A 81 -33.53 -0.27 -0.45
N VAL A 82 -33.33 -0.55 0.84
CA VAL A 82 -34.40 -0.93 1.77
C VAL A 82 -35.34 0.24 2.05
N ILE A 83 -34.80 1.44 2.28
CA ILE A 83 -35.60 2.66 2.50
C ILE A 83 -36.47 2.94 1.27
N LEU A 84 -35.90 2.89 0.07
CA LEU A 84 -36.63 3.09 -1.18
C LEU A 84 -37.73 2.05 -1.35
N TRP A 85 -37.46 0.78 -1.05
CA TRP A 85 -38.46 -0.28 -1.10
C TRP A 85 -39.60 -0.07 -0.10
N LEU A 86 -39.31 0.34 1.12
CA LEU A 86 -40.32 0.67 2.13
C LEU A 86 -41.19 1.85 1.70
N LEU A 87 -40.57 2.90 1.12
CA LEU A 87 -41.27 4.08 0.64
C LEU A 87 -42.22 3.72 -0.51
N LEU A 88 -41.77 2.91 -1.47
CA LEU A 88 -42.60 2.40 -2.56
C LEU A 88 -43.71 1.46 -2.06
N ARG A 89 -43.44 0.67 -1.02
CA ARG A 89 -44.43 -0.21 -0.38
C ARG A 89 -45.52 0.60 0.33
N ALA A 90 -45.14 1.66 1.03
CA ALA A 90 -46.09 2.58 1.68
C ALA A 90 -46.90 3.36 0.63
N TRP A 91 -46.26 3.80 -0.46
CA TRP A 91 -46.93 4.47 -1.56
C TRP A 91 -48.01 3.60 -2.21
N LYS A 92 -47.76 2.29 -2.36
CA LYS A 92 -48.77 1.34 -2.83
C LYS A 92 -50.03 1.35 -1.97
N TRP A 93 -49.89 1.44 -0.64
CA TRP A 93 -51.03 1.43 0.27
C TRP A 93 -51.91 2.67 0.08
N ILE A 94 -51.33 3.78 -0.35
CA ILE A 94 -52.01 5.07 -0.53
C ILE A 94 -52.62 5.21 -1.93
N THR A 95 -51.89 4.84 -2.98
CA THR A 95 -52.25 5.18 -4.38
C THR A 95 -52.68 3.97 -5.22
N GLY A 96 -52.62 2.75 -4.67
CA GLY A 96 -53.05 1.53 -5.37
C GLY A 96 -52.19 1.13 -6.57
N THR A 97 -51.03 1.76 -6.77
CA THR A 97 -50.15 1.54 -7.93
C THR A 97 -49.22 0.32 -7.77
N HIS A 98 -48.51 0.00 -8.86
CA HIS A 98 -47.83 -1.28 -9.12
C HIS A 98 -46.76 -1.69 -8.08
N VAL A 99 -46.55 -3.00 -7.93
CA VAL A 99 -45.56 -3.58 -7.01
C VAL A 99 -44.15 -3.50 -7.59
N VAL A 100 -43.26 -2.76 -6.93
CA VAL A 100 -41.82 -2.74 -7.24
C VAL A 100 -41.12 -3.85 -6.43
N ARG A 101 -40.34 -4.70 -7.09
CA ARG A 101 -39.56 -5.76 -6.44
C ARG A 101 -38.33 -5.16 -5.74
N LEU A 102 -37.85 -5.82 -4.67
CA LEU A 102 -36.64 -5.37 -3.96
C LEU A 102 -35.43 -5.29 -4.90
N SER A 103 -35.27 -6.25 -5.81
CA SER A 103 -34.20 -6.27 -6.80
C SER A 103 -34.24 -5.06 -7.74
N THR A 104 -35.42 -4.57 -8.12
CA THR A 104 -35.55 -3.37 -8.96
C THR A 104 -35.25 -2.08 -8.20
N ALA A 105 -35.56 -2.02 -6.89
CA ALA A 105 -35.18 -0.89 -6.04
C ALA A 105 -33.66 -0.87 -5.79
N PHE A 106 -33.06 -2.04 -5.58
CA PHE A 106 -31.61 -2.20 -5.46
C PHE A 106 -30.88 -1.80 -6.75
N LEU A 107 -31.30 -2.32 -7.91
CA LEU A 107 -30.70 -1.96 -9.20
C LEU A 107 -30.86 -0.46 -9.52
N TYR A 108 -31.95 0.16 -9.05
CA TYR A 108 -32.16 1.59 -9.18
C TYR A 108 -31.19 2.40 -8.32
N SER A 109 -31.05 2.04 -7.03
CA SER A 109 -30.07 2.64 -6.11
C SER A 109 -28.64 2.49 -6.63
N TRP A 110 -28.28 1.30 -7.10
CA TRP A 110 -26.98 1.03 -7.69
C TRP A 110 -26.74 1.86 -8.96
N GLY A 111 -27.74 1.99 -9.82
CA GLY A 111 -27.68 2.83 -11.01
C GLY A 111 -27.53 4.32 -10.69
N THR A 112 -28.19 4.82 -9.64
CA THR A 112 -28.01 6.20 -9.17
C THR A 112 -26.58 6.44 -8.68
N LEU A 113 -25.99 5.48 -7.96
CA LEU A 113 -24.62 5.55 -7.48
C LEU A 113 -23.61 5.60 -8.63
N LEU A 114 -23.90 4.89 -9.73
CA LEU A 114 -23.08 4.87 -10.93
C LEU A 114 -23.37 6.03 -11.91
N ASN A 115 -24.12 7.07 -11.51
CA ASN A 115 -24.54 8.19 -12.37
C ASN A 115 -25.25 7.74 -13.67
N LYS A 116 -25.83 6.53 -13.66
CA LYS A 116 -26.66 5.97 -14.75
C LYS A 116 -27.94 5.40 -14.15
N PRO A 117 -28.82 6.24 -13.60
CA PRO A 117 -30.06 5.77 -13.02
C PRO A 117 -30.92 5.11 -14.11
N PRO A 118 -31.39 3.86 -13.91
CA PRO A 118 -32.42 3.29 -14.77
C PRO A 118 -33.72 4.09 -14.64
N LYS A 119 -34.63 3.90 -15.58
CA LYS A 119 -35.91 4.64 -15.63
C LYS A 119 -36.65 4.54 -14.29
N HIS A 120 -37.22 5.65 -13.82
CA HIS A 120 -37.91 5.74 -12.54
C HIS A 120 -39.05 4.70 -12.43
N PRO A 121 -39.13 3.94 -11.33
CA PRO A 121 -40.17 2.93 -11.14
C PRO A 121 -41.58 3.52 -10.90
N SER A 122 -41.70 4.83 -10.67
CA SER A 122 -42.97 5.53 -10.42
C SER A 122 -43.71 5.99 -11.68
N VAL A 123 -43.08 5.97 -12.86
CA VAL A 123 -43.68 6.47 -14.11
C VAL A 123 -44.48 5.36 -14.79
N SER A 124 -45.80 5.44 -14.67
CA SER A 124 -46.76 4.55 -15.35
C SER A 124 -46.84 4.90 -16.84
N TYR A 125 -46.43 4.00 -17.73
CA TYR A 125 -46.79 4.08 -19.15
C TYR A 125 -48.15 3.39 -19.37
N SER A 126 -49.21 4.00 -18.85
CA SER A 126 -50.56 3.75 -19.37
C SER A 126 -50.78 4.71 -20.54
N GLY A 127 -50.30 4.34 -21.71
CA GLY A 127 -50.32 5.18 -22.90
C GLY A 127 -49.71 4.48 -24.11
N LYS A 128 -50.33 3.35 -24.49
CA LYS A 128 -50.39 2.87 -25.87
C LYS A 128 -51.84 2.49 -26.15
#